data_AF-A0A3C1KJ61-F1
#
_entry.id   AF-A0A3C1KJ61-F1
#
_cell.length_a   1.000
_cell.length_b   1.000
_cell.length_c   1.000
_cell.angle_alpha   90.00
_cell.angle_beta   90.00
_cell.angle_gamma   90.00
#
_symmetry.space_group_name_H-M   'P 1'
#
loop_
_entity.id
_entity.type
_entity.pdbx_description
1 polymer ?
#
loop_
_entity_poly.entity_id
_entity_poly.type
_entity_poly.pdbx_seq_one_letter_code
_entity_poly.pdbx_strand_id
1 'polypeptide(L)'
;MAGRTGSWALLLWFLAGVCAADTGVRVGLATVETTDILRELRLTGTVTAQHDASLSVAAAGLVADIVVDTGAQVAAGDVLLRMDAELAQLRHAAAQAQVAQAEVRARDAQRRLQEAQSLLPQRSIAETTVRELVADRDAARATLQQVTAEASLAQALLARHTLRAPFAGVISLRRAERGEWLTPGQAVFDLVGLEDLRLDFAVPEDYLASLQEGAPMTFTTAARPAQEFTGT
;
A
#
# COMPACT_ATOMS: atom_id res chain seq x y z
N MET A 1 -67.19 57.28 62.44
CA MET A 1 -67.35 57.63 63.88
C MET A 1 -66.02 57.37 64.58
N ALA A 2 -65.50 58.39 65.29
CA ALA A 2 -64.49 58.42 66.37
C ALA A 2 -63.45 57.28 66.46
N GLY A 3 -62.12 57.49 66.46
CA GLY A 3 -61.33 58.59 67.03
C GLY A 3 -60.86 58.24 68.44
N ARG A 4 -59.54 58.04 68.65
CA ARG A 4 -58.69 58.33 69.85
C ARG A 4 -57.49 57.37 69.98
N THR A 5 -56.25 57.87 69.86
CA THR A 5 -55.29 58.18 70.96
C THR A 5 -54.98 56.97 71.85
N GLY A 6 -53.76 56.56 72.17
CA GLY A 6 -52.42 57.13 72.05
C GLY A 6 -51.52 56.47 73.13
N SER A 7 -50.22 56.76 73.06
CA SER A 7 -49.26 56.77 74.18
C SER A 7 -48.60 55.47 74.70
N TRP A 8 -47.26 55.49 74.55
CA TRP A 8 -46.17 54.98 75.41
C TRP A 8 -46.47 54.13 76.65
N ALA A 9 -45.67 53.07 76.86
CA ALA A 9 -44.54 53.05 77.81
C ALA A 9 -43.92 51.64 77.97
N LEU A 10 -42.62 51.63 78.26
CA LEU A 10 -41.74 50.48 78.50
C LEU A 10 -42.02 49.74 79.83
N LEU A 11 -41.68 48.43 79.86
CA LEU A 11 -40.76 47.70 80.77
C LEU A 11 -41.21 46.23 80.91
N LEU A 12 -40.47 45.28 80.32
CA LEU A 12 -39.39 44.47 80.93
C LEU A 12 -39.88 43.50 82.03
N TRP A 13 -39.95 42.21 81.71
CA TRP A 13 -39.66 41.13 82.65
C TRP A 13 -38.98 39.94 81.95
N PHE A 14 -38.16 39.27 82.75
CA PHE A 14 -36.95 38.52 82.43
C PHE A 14 -37.26 37.01 82.39
N LEU A 15 -36.72 36.24 81.45
CA LEU A 15 -36.39 34.83 81.68
C LEU A 15 -35.28 34.34 80.76
N ALA A 16 -34.27 33.77 81.40
CA ALA A 16 -32.96 33.44 80.87
C ALA A 16 -32.97 32.22 79.94
N GLY A 17 -32.17 32.32 78.87
CA GLY A 17 -31.70 31.20 78.07
C GLY A 17 -30.31 31.53 77.57
N VAL A 18 -29.30 31.21 78.39
CA VAL A 18 -27.89 31.34 78.02
C VAL A 18 -27.52 30.12 77.18
N CYS A 19 -27.32 30.30 75.88
CA CYS A 19 -26.53 29.38 75.06
C CYS A 19 -25.39 30.18 74.44
N ALA A 20 -24.17 29.82 74.85
CA ALA A 20 -22.93 30.41 74.39
C ALA A 20 -22.78 30.22 72.87
N ALA A 21 -22.44 31.30 72.17
CA ALA A 21 -22.11 31.28 70.76
C ALA A 21 -20.68 30.75 70.55
N ASP A 22 -20.56 29.60 69.90
CA ASP A 22 -19.29 29.05 69.42
C ASP A 22 -18.95 29.71 68.08
N THR A 23 -18.09 30.74 68.11
CA THR A 23 -17.57 31.40 66.92
C THR A 23 -16.32 30.66 66.41
N GLY A 24 -16.53 29.43 65.91
CA GLY A 24 -15.53 28.74 65.10
C GLY A 24 -15.53 29.26 63.67
N VAL A 25 -14.37 29.70 63.17
CA VAL A 25 -14.20 30.10 61.76
C VAL A 25 -14.58 28.92 60.86
N ARG A 26 -15.59 29.09 60.00
CA ARG A 26 -15.99 28.08 59.02
C ARG A 26 -14.89 27.93 57.97
N VAL A 27 -14.14 26.84 58.05
CA VAL A 27 -13.22 26.41 56.99
C VAL A 27 -13.86 25.26 56.23
N GLY A 28 -14.08 25.46 54.93
CA GLY A 28 -14.53 24.41 54.03
C GLY A 28 -13.34 23.49 53.72
N LEU A 29 -13.43 22.23 54.14
CA LEU A 29 -12.50 21.19 53.71
C LEU A 29 -13.04 20.59 52.42
N ALA A 30 -12.22 20.57 51.36
CA ALA A 30 -12.49 19.84 50.14
C ALA A 30 -11.55 18.62 50.10
N THR A 31 -12.11 17.43 49.96
CA THR A 31 -11.35 16.20 49.74
C THR A 31 -10.76 16.22 48.34
N VAL A 32 -9.43 16.06 48.24
CA VAL A 32 -8.74 15.99 46.94
C VAL A 32 -8.97 14.60 46.36
N GLU A 33 -9.71 14.53 45.27
CA GLU A 33 -9.85 13.32 44.46
C GLU A 33 -8.86 13.39 43.30
N THR A 34 -7.89 12.48 43.28
CA THR A 34 -6.98 12.34 42.14
C THR A 34 -7.76 11.73 40.98
N THR A 35 -8.09 12.56 39.99
CA THR A 35 -8.65 12.14 38.71
C THR A 35 -7.57 12.26 37.65
N ASP A 36 -7.47 11.28 36.75
CA ASP A 36 -6.57 11.36 35.60
C ASP A 36 -7.05 12.49 34.66
N ILE A 37 -6.26 13.56 34.57
CA ILE A 37 -6.54 14.67 33.65
C ILE A 37 -6.02 14.28 32.27
N LEU A 38 -6.93 13.86 31.40
CA LEU A 38 -6.65 13.68 29.98
C LEU A 38 -6.43 15.06 29.33
N ARG A 39 -5.16 15.40 29.05
CA ARG A 39 -4.83 16.58 28.22
C ARG A 39 -5.00 16.20 26.75
N GLU A 40 -6.07 16.66 26.13
CA GLU A 40 -6.27 16.58 24.69
C GLU A 40 -5.50 17.69 23.99
N LEU A 41 -4.55 17.31 23.12
CA LEU A 41 -3.90 18.25 22.21
C LEU A 41 -4.63 18.23 20.87
N ARG A 42 -5.35 19.31 20.56
CA ARG A 42 -6.07 19.45 19.29
C ARG A 42 -5.15 20.06 18.24
N LEU A 43 -4.81 19.25 17.24
CA LEU A 43 -3.96 19.65 16.12
C LEU A 43 -4.76 19.59 14.83
N THR A 44 -4.37 20.40 13.84
CA THR A 44 -4.90 20.31 12.49
C THR A 44 -3.80 19.73 11.60
N GLY A 45 -4.18 18.76 10.76
CA GLY A 45 -3.28 18.07 9.85
C GLY A 45 -3.90 17.90 8.48
N THR A 46 -3.12 17.32 7.58
CA THR A 46 -3.57 16.93 6.24
C THR A 46 -3.49 15.42 6.10
N VAL A 47 -4.53 14.81 5.55
CA VAL A 47 -4.51 13.39 5.20
C VAL A 47 -3.86 13.26 3.82
N THR A 48 -2.77 12.52 3.74
CA THR A 48 -2.01 12.23 2.53
C THR A 48 -2.09 10.73 2.24
N ALA A 49 -2.06 10.34 0.97
CA ALA A 49 -1.93 8.93 0.63
C ALA A 49 -0.48 8.50 0.87
N GLN A 50 -0.26 7.34 1.48
CA GLN A 50 1.08 6.78 1.62
C GLN A 50 1.67 6.39 0.26
N HIS A 51 0.81 6.06 -0.71
CA HIS A 51 1.19 5.70 -2.06
C HIS A 51 0.63 6.69 -3.07
N ASP A 52 1.54 7.47 -3.69
CA ASP A 52 1.26 8.34 -4.83
C ASP A 52 2.32 8.05 -5.90
N ALA A 53 1.89 7.57 -7.06
CA ALA A 53 2.78 7.13 -8.11
C ALA A 53 2.34 7.66 -9.50
N SER A 54 3.24 8.41 -10.14
CA SER A 54 3.16 8.71 -11.56
C SER A 54 3.69 7.52 -12.37
N LEU A 55 2.77 6.73 -12.92
CA LEU A 55 3.04 5.54 -13.71
C LEU A 55 3.53 5.91 -15.11
N SER A 56 4.57 5.21 -15.57
CA SER A 56 5.12 5.30 -16.92
C SER A 56 5.21 3.93 -17.58
N VAL A 57 5.42 3.89 -18.89
CA VAL A 57 5.61 2.64 -19.63
C VAL A 57 7.05 2.13 -19.53
N ALA A 58 7.22 0.81 -19.52
CA ALA A 58 8.55 0.18 -19.48
C ALA A 58 9.17 -0.05 -20.87
N ALA A 59 8.38 0.09 -21.93
CA ALA A 59 8.79 -0.02 -23.33
C ALA A 59 8.14 1.09 -24.14
N ALA A 60 8.76 1.48 -25.27
CA ALA A 60 8.15 2.42 -26.19
C ALA A 60 7.15 1.71 -27.13
N GLY A 61 6.07 2.39 -27.48
CA GLY A 61 5.10 1.86 -28.43
C GLY A 61 3.84 2.71 -28.56
N LEU A 62 3.01 2.34 -29.54
CA LEU A 62 1.73 2.99 -29.80
C LEU A 62 0.67 2.50 -28.81
N VAL A 63 -0.15 3.40 -28.26
CA VAL A 63 -1.29 3.01 -27.42
C VAL A 63 -2.38 2.40 -28.29
N ALA A 64 -2.62 1.10 -28.12
CA ALA A 64 -3.67 0.38 -28.83
C ALA A 64 -5.02 0.57 -28.15
N ASP A 65 -5.06 0.48 -26.82
CA ASP A 65 -6.28 0.56 -26.03
C ASP A 65 -6.04 1.08 -24.61
N ILE A 66 -7.05 1.76 -24.07
CA ILE A 66 -7.05 2.28 -22.70
C ILE A 66 -8.27 1.71 -21.99
N VAL A 67 -8.03 1.00 -20.88
CA VAL A 67 -9.07 0.23 -20.18
C VAL A 67 -9.72 1.06 -19.06
N VAL A 68 -8.99 2.03 -18.50
CA VAL A 68 -9.42 2.83 -17.35
C VAL A 68 -9.36 4.31 -17.65
N ASP A 69 -10.23 5.07 -16.99
CA ASP A 69 -10.26 6.53 -17.08
C ASP A 69 -10.05 7.18 -15.71
N THR A 70 -9.91 8.49 -15.71
CA THR A 70 -9.75 9.31 -14.51
C THR A 70 -10.93 9.10 -13.55
N GLY A 71 -10.63 8.90 -12.26
CA GLY A 71 -11.61 8.59 -11.22
C GLY A 71 -11.94 7.11 -11.07
N ALA A 72 -11.44 6.24 -11.96
CA ALA A 72 -11.65 4.79 -11.83
C ALA A 72 -10.88 4.21 -10.64
N GLN A 73 -11.53 3.32 -9.88
CA GLN A 73 -10.88 2.47 -8.88
C GLN A 73 -10.28 1.24 -9.56
N VAL A 74 -9.04 0.91 -9.19
CA VAL A 74 -8.29 -0.23 -9.72
C VAL A 74 -7.68 -1.03 -8.59
N ALA A 75 -7.61 -2.34 -8.77
CA ALA A 75 -6.89 -3.24 -7.88
C ALA A 75 -5.43 -3.42 -8.35
N ALA A 76 -4.57 -3.90 -7.45
CA ALA A 76 -3.20 -4.26 -7.81
C ALA A 76 -3.20 -5.32 -8.93
N GLY A 77 -2.44 -5.06 -10.00
CA GLY A 77 -2.31 -5.94 -11.16
C GLY A 77 -3.32 -5.70 -12.29
N ASP A 78 -4.32 -4.83 -12.09
CA ASP A 78 -5.30 -4.48 -13.12
C ASP A 78 -4.63 -3.83 -14.34
N VAL A 79 -5.16 -4.13 -15.52
CA VAL A 79 -4.65 -3.57 -16.78
C VAL A 79 -5.18 -2.15 -16.94
N LEU A 80 -4.28 -1.19 -17.09
CA LEU A 80 -4.61 0.22 -17.26
C LEU A 80 -4.64 0.61 -18.74
N LEU A 81 -3.59 0.24 -19.47
CA LEU A 81 -3.49 0.43 -20.92
C LEU A 81 -2.78 -0.73 -21.60
N ARG A 82 -3.08 -0.91 -22.88
CA ARG A 82 -2.41 -1.86 -23.76
C ARG A 82 -1.78 -1.10 -24.91
N MET A 83 -0.49 -1.34 -25.13
CA MET A 83 0.21 -0.85 -26.30
C MET A 83 0.17 -1.90 -27.41
N ASP A 84 0.42 -1.46 -28.64
CA ASP A 84 0.69 -2.34 -29.76
C ASP A 84 1.88 -3.24 -29.41
N ALA A 85 1.62 -4.53 -29.44
CA ALA A 85 2.54 -5.58 -29.06
C ALA A 85 2.78 -6.56 -30.21
N GLU A 86 2.28 -6.30 -31.43
CA GLU A 86 2.31 -7.26 -32.54
C GLU A 86 3.73 -7.78 -32.80
N LEU A 87 4.70 -6.87 -32.95
CA LEU A 87 6.09 -7.24 -33.18
C LEU A 87 6.71 -8.00 -31.99
N ALA A 88 6.34 -7.65 -30.76
CA ALA A 88 6.81 -8.34 -29.56
C ALA A 88 6.20 -9.75 -29.44
N GLN A 89 4.93 -9.92 -29.83
CA GLN A 89 4.22 -11.20 -29.88
C GLN A 89 4.87 -12.13 -30.91
N LEU A 90 5.16 -11.63 -32.11
CA LEU A 90 5.82 -12.40 -33.17
C LEU A 90 7.23 -12.83 -32.75
N ARG A 91 8.00 -11.95 -32.10
CA ARG A 91 9.33 -12.29 -31.56
C ARG A 91 9.25 -13.36 -30.48
N HIS A 92 8.31 -13.24 -29.54
CA HIS A 92 8.09 -14.25 -28.53
C HIS A 92 7.70 -15.60 -29.16
N ALA A 93 6.79 -15.61 -30.14
CA ALA A 93 6.40 -16.83 -30.85
C ALA A 93 7.58 -17.49 -31.58
N ALA A 94 8.44 -16.70 -32.23
CA ALA A 94 9.65 -17.21 -32.88
C ALA A 94 10.64 -17.83 -31.87
N ALA A 95 10.85 -17.18 -30.73
CA ALA A 95 11.72 -17.71 -29.67
C ALA A 95 11.15 -19.01 -29.05
N GLN A 96 9.83 -19.09 -28.85
CA GLN A 96 9.16 -20.32 -28.40
C GLN A 96 9.33 -21.48 -29.40
N ALA A 97 9.29 -21.20 -30.70
CA ALA A 97 9.56 -22.21 -31.72
C ALA A 97 11.01 -22.72 -31.67
N GLN A 98 11.98 -21.85 -31.38
CA GLN A 98 13.38 -22.23 -31.18
C GLN A 98 13.57 -23.09 -29.93
N VAL A 99 12.87 -22.78 -28.83
CA VAL A 99 12.83 -23.64 -27.63
C VAL A 99 12.32 -25.03 -28.00
N ALA A 100 11.16 -25.13 -28.66
CA ALA A 100 10.59 -26.41 -29.07
C ALA A 100 11.56 -27.23 -29.94
N GLN A 101 12.27 -26.58 -30.87
CA GLN A 101 13.30 -27.23 -31.69
C GLN A 101 14.48 -27.74 -30.86
N ALA A 102 15.02 -26.91 -29.95
CA ALA A 102 16.14 -27.27 -29.11
C ALA A 102 15.78 -28.38 -28.11
N GLU A 103 14.55 -28.39 -27.60
CA GLU A 103 14.06 -29.45 -26.74
C GLU A 103 14.05 -30.81 -27.45
N VAL A 104 13.55 -30.85 -28.69
CA VAL A 104 13.56 -32.10 -29.47
C VAL A 104 14.99 -32.60 -29.67
N ARG A 105 15.94 -31.71 -29.98
CA ARG A 105 17.36 -32.08 -30.12
C ARG A 105 17.97 -32.58 -28.82
N ALA A 106 17.70 -31.91 -27.70
CA ALA A 106 18.20 -32.33 -26.39
C ALA A 106 17.61 -33.69 -25.96
N ARG A 107 16.31 -33.92 -26.22
CA ARG A 107 15.65 -35.21 -26.01
C ARG A 107 16.27 -36.31 -26.88
N ASP A 108 16.55 -36.01 -28.14
CA ASP A 108 17.17 -36.96 -29.07
C ASP A 108 18.60 -37.35 -28.63
N ALA A 109 19.44 -36.37 -28.30
CA ALA A 109 20.79 -36.61 -27.81
C ALA A 109 20.80 -37.43 -26.51
N GLN A 110 19.87 -37.13 -25.58
CA GLN A 110 19.70 -37.90 -24.34
C GLN A 110 19.27 -39.35 -24.62
N ARG A 111 18.35 -39.57 -25.57
CA ARG A 111 17.92 -40.92 -25.98
C ARG A 111 19.08 -41.72 -26.58
N ARG A 112 19.85 -41.13 -27.49
CA ARG A 112 21.04 -41.76 -28.10
C ARG A 112 22.08 -42.15 -27.04
N LEU A 113 22.31 -41.27 -26.06
CA LEU A 113 23.21 -41.57 -24.94
C LEU A 113 22.71 -42.77 -24.11
N GLN A 114 21.42 -42.83 -23.80
CA GLN A 114 20.82 -43.95 -23.06
C GLN A 114 20.93 -45.26 -23.83
N GLU A 115 20.65 -45.24 -25.13
CA GLU A 115 20.81 -46.39 -26.02
C GLU A 115 22.27 -46.88 -26.03
N ALA A 116 23.24 -45.98 -26.21
CA ALA A 116 24.66 -46.32 -26.17
C ALA A 116 25.06 -46.91 -24.81
N GLN A 117 24.65 -46.30 -23.70
CA GLN A 117 24.94 -46.80 -22.36
C GLN A 117 24.39 -48.22 -22.12
N SER A 118 23.24 -48.57 -22.71
CA SER A 118 22.67 -49.91 -22.62
C SER A 118 23.46 -50.99 -23.39
N LEU A 119 24.22 -50.58 -24.42
CA LEU A 119 25.02 -51.46 -25.28
C LEU A 119 26.47 -51.61 -24.81
N LEU A 120 26.95 -50.73 -23.93
CA LEU A 120 28.31 -50.75 -23.39
C LEU A 120 28.65 -52.06 -22.64
N PRO A 121 27.78 -52.63 -21.78
CA PRO A 121 28.05 -53.91 -21.10
C PRO A 121 28.18 -55.09 -22.06
N GLN A 122 27.57 -55.00 -23.26
CA GLN A 122 27.61 -56.03 -24.29
C GLN A 122 28.88 -55.95 -25.15
N ARG A 123 29.87 -55.11 -24.77
CA ARG A 123 31.10 -54.81 -25.52
C ARG A 123 30.85 -54.41 -26.98
N SER A 124 29.65 -53.89 -27.26
CA SER A 124 29.20 -53.59 -28.62
C SER A 124 29.55 -52.17 -29.08
N ILE A 125 30.07 -51.33 -28.18
CA ILE A 125 30.49 -49.95 -28.47
C ILE A 125 31.76 -49.57 -27.70
N ALA A 126 32.50 -48.57 -28.21
CA ALA A 126 33.69 -48.03 -27.53
C ALA A 126 33.32 -46.98 -26.46
N GLU A 127 34.10 -46.92 -25.37
CA GLU A 127 33.93 -45.89 -24.32
C GLU A 127 34.11 -44.46 -24.85
N THR A 128 34.93 -44.28 -25.89
CA THR A 128 35.10 -42.99 -26.59
C THR A 128 33.78 -42.50 -27.18
N THR A 129 33.00 -43.40 -27.80
CA THR A 129 31.69 -43.09 -28.38
C THR A 129 30.69 -42.65 -27.31
N VAL A 130 30.69 -43.29 -26.13
CA VAL A 130 29.83 -42.85 -25.02
C VAL A 130 30.23 -41.46 -24.55
N ARG A 131 31.54 -41.17 -24.42
CA ARG A 131 32.03 -39.84 -24.03
C ARG A 131 31.64 -38.76 -25.05
N GLU A 132 31.70 -39.06 -26.35
CA GLU A 132 31.23 -38.16 -27.41
C GLU A 132 29.73 -37.87 -27.29
N LEU A 133 28.90 -38.89 -27.02
CA LEU A 133 27.45 -38.73 -26.84
C LEU A 133 27.10 -37.96 -25.55
N VAL A 134 27.90 -38.11 -24.48
CA VAL A 134 27.76 -37.27 -23.28
C VAL A 134 28.01 -35.81 -23.64
N ALA A 135 29.08 -35.51 -24.37
CA ALA A 135 29.40 -34.16 -24.80
C ALA A 135 28.32 -33.57 -25.73
N ASP A 136 27.80 -34.37 -26.67
CA ASP A 136 26.69 -33.96 -27.57
C ASP A 136 25.41 -33.65 -26.79
N ARG A 137 25.03 -34.51 -25.83
CA ARG A 137 23.89 -34.27 -24.93
C ARG A 137 24.10 -33.00 -24.12
N ASP A 138 25.28 -32.80 -23.57
CA ASP A 138 25.61 -31.62 -22.77
C ASP A 138 25.54 -30.34 -23.61
N ALA A 139 26.06 -30.36 -24.85
CA ALA A 139 25.95 -29.26 -25.79
C ALA A 139 24.49 -28.96 -26.17
N ALA A 140 23.70 -29.98 -26.51
CA ALA A 140 22.29 -29.81 -26.86
C ALA A 140 21.46 -29.24 -25.69
N ARG A 141 21.77 -29.65 -24.45
CA ARG A 141 21.15 -29.11 -23.24
C ARG A 141 21.56 -27.66 -22.99
N ALA A 142 22.82 -27.30 -23.21
CA ALA A 142 23.27 -25.92 -23.11
C ALA A 142 22.57 -25.02 -24.14
N THR A 143 22.41 -25.49 -25.39
CA THR A 143 21.62 -24.78 -26.41
C THR A 143 20.17 -24.60 -25.98
N LEU A 144 19.53 -25.65 -25.44
CA LEU A 144 18.17 -25.53 -24.92
C LEU A 144 18.07 -24.46 -23.82
N GLN A 145 19.01 -24.45 -22.87
CA GLN A 145 19.04 -23.43 -21.82
C GLN A 145 19.19 -22.02 -22.40
N GLN A 146 20.04 -21.84 -23.40
CA GLN A 146 20.23 -20.55 -24.07
C GLN A 146 18.92 -20.06 -24.71
N VAL A 147 18.29 -20.87 -25.58
CA VAL A 147 17.06 -20.44 -26.28
C VAL A 147 15.88 -20.27 -25.32
N THR A 148 15.86 -21.00 -24.19
CA THR A 148 14.85 -20.82 -23.14
C THR A 148 15.00 -19.46 -22.45
N ALA A 149 16.24 -19.02 -22.20
CA ALA A 149 16.51 -17.69 -21.66
C ALA A 149 16.10 -16.59 -22.66
N GLU A 150 16.38 -16.78 -23.96
CA GLU A 150 15.95 -15.87 -25.02
C GLU A 150 14.42 -15.76 -25.11
N ALA A 151 13.70 -16.89 -25.03
CA ALA A 151 12.23 -16.90 -25.00
C ALA A 151 11.67 -16.18 -23.76
N SER A 152 12.29 -16.39 -22.59
CA SER A 152 11.91 -15.70 -21.35
C SER A 152 12.12 -14.19 -21.45
N LEU A 153 13.22 -13.75 -22.07
CA LEU A 153 13.47 -12.33 -22.35
C LEU A 153 12.41 -11.76 -23.29
N ALA A 154 12.08 -12.46 -24.37
CA ALA A 154 11.05 -12.04 -25.31
C ALA A 154 9.66 -11.96 -24.64
N GLN A 155 9.34 -12.89 -23.75
CA GLN A 155 8.10 -12.87 -22.96
C GLN A 155 8.05 -11.65 -22.03
N ALA A 156 9.15 -11.34 -21.34
CA ALA A 156 9.23 -10.17 -20.46
C ALA A 156 9.06 -8.86 -21.24
N LEU A 157 9.66 -8.75 -22.43
CA LEU A 157 9.47 -7.60 -23.31
C LEU A 157 8.02 -7.48 -23.79
N LEU A 158 7.39 -8.60 -24.17
CA LEU A 158 5.97 -8.62 -24.52
C LEU A 158 5.09 -8.15 -23.35
N ALA A 159 5.36 -8.60 -22.12
CA ALA A 159 4.62 -8.19 -20.94
C ALA A 159 4.72 -6.67 -20.68
N ARG A 160 5.85 -6.04 -21.02
CA ARG A 160 6.05 -4.58 -20.88
C ARG A 160 5.18 -3.73 -21.82
N HIS A 161 4.52 -4.32 -22.82
CA HIS A 161 3.53 -3.63 -23.65
C HIS A 161 2.15 -3.51 -22.97
N THR A 162 1.98 -4.03 -21.75
CA THR A 162 0.77 -3.84 -20.95
C THR A 162 1.13 -3.13 -19.66
N LEU A 163 0.57 -1.93 -19.43
CA LEU A 163 0.75 -1.23 -18.15
C LEU A 163 -0.28 -1.73 -17.15
N ARG A 164 0.21 -2.11 -15.96
CA ARG A 164 -0.62 -2.60 -14.85
C ARG A 164 -0.47 -1.72 -13.62
N ALA A 165 -1.51 -1.68 -12.79
CA ALA A 165 -1.46 -0.99 -11.51
C ALA A 165 -0.50 -1.72 -10.54
N PRO A 166 0.48 -1.03 -9.93
CA PRO A 166 1.38 -1.63 -8.95
C PRO A 166 0.72 -1.89 -7.58
N PHE A 167 -0.33 -1.14 -7.24
CA PHE A 167 -1.10 -1.27 -5.99
C PHE A 167 -2.57 -0.87 -6.22
N ALA A 168 -3.44 -1.12 -5.25
CA ALA A 168 -4.85 -0.74 -5.33
C ALA A 168 -5.05 0.75 -5.04
N GLY A 169 -5.91 1.43 -5.81
CA GLY A 169 -6.10 2.87 -5.68
C GLY A 169 -7.07 3.46 -6.69
N VAL A 170 -7.00 4.78 -6.85
CA VAL A 170 -7.79 5.54 -7.81
C VAL A 170 -6.87 6.23 -8.81
N ILE A 171 -7.24 6.17 -10.09
CA ILE A 171 -6.57 6.95 -11.13
C ILE A 171 -6.94 8.43 -10.95
N SER A 172 -6.00 9.22 -10.45
CA SER A 172 -6.18 10.66 -10.20
C SER A 172 -6.14 11.46 -11.51
N LEU A 173 -5.28 11.05 -12.46
CA LEU A 173 -5.14 11.72 -13.74
C LEU A 173 -4.72 10.73 -14.83
N ARG A 174 -5.36 10.81 -16.00
CA ARG A 174 -4.95 10.15 -17.25
C ARG A 174 -4.30 11.18 -18.19
N ARG A 175 -3.06 10.92 -18.60
CA ARG A 175 -2.30 11.78 -19.53
C ARG A 175 -2.16 11.21 -20.94
N ALA A 176 -2.22 9.89 -21.08
CA ALA A 176 -2.08 9.25 -22.39
C ALA A 176 -3.42 9.11 -23.10
N GLU A 177 -3.37 9.22 -24.43
CA GLU A 177 -4.51 8.98 -25.31
C GLU A 177 -4.31 7.78 -26.23
N ARG A 178 -5.43 7.20 -26.70
CA ARG A 178 -5.39 6.11 -27.67
C ARG A 178 -4.80 6.62 -28.99
N GLY A 179 -3.88 5.86 -29.57
CA GLY A 179 -3.13 6.24 -30.77
C GLY A 179 -1.94 7.15 -30.50
N GLU A 180 -1.67 7.52 -29.25
CA GLU A 180 -0.44 8.23 -28.87
C GLU A 180 0.76 7.29 -28.88
N TRP A 181 1.95 7.82 -29.18
CA TRP A 181 3.20 7.09 -29.03
C TRP A 181 3.84 7.39 -27.69
N LEU A 182 4.04 6.38 -26.85
CA LEU A 182 4.62 6.52 -25.52
C LEU A 182 6.09 6.11 -25.49
N THR A 183 6.85 6.75 -24.60
CA THR A 183 8.26 6.43 -24.34
C THR A 183 8.51 6.22 -22.84
N PRO A 184 9.49 5.38 -22.45
CA PRO A 184 9.82 5.18 -21.04
C PRO A 184 10.20 6.49 -20.34
N GLY A 185 9.67 6.68 -19.13
CA GLY A 185 9.84 7.91 -18.35
C GLY A 185 8.76 8.98 -18.60
N GLN A 186 7.95 8.86 -19.65
CA GLN A 186 6.77 9.70 -19.84
C GLN A 186 5.67 9.29 -18.85
N ALA A 187 5.13 10.25 -18.10
CA ALA A 187 4.01 10.03 -17.18
C ALA A 187 2.72 9.76 -17.97
N VAL A 188 2.05 8.66 -17.65
CA VAL A 188 0.85 8.17 -18.35
C VAL A 188 -0.38 8.22 -17.46
N PHE A 189 -0.26 7.74 -16.22
CA PHE A 189 -1.32 7.79 -15.21
C PHE A 189 -0.76 8.24 -13.88
N ASP A 190 -1.54 8.98 -13.10
CA ASP A 190 -1.28 9.15 -11.66
C ASP A 190 -2.21 8.22 -10.89
N LEU A 191 -1.63 7.38 -10.04
CA LEU A 191 -2.35 6.43 -9.19
C LEU A 191 -2.13 6.79 -7.72
N VAL A 192 -3.24 7.00 -7.02
CA VAL A 192 -3.25 7.37 -5.60
C VAL A 192 -3.88 6.23 -4.80
N GLY A 193 -3.16 5.73 -3.79
CA GLY A 193 -3.61 4.65 -2.91
C GLY A 193 -4.66 5.13 -1.90
N LEU A 194 -5.61 4.27 -1.56
CA LEU A 194 -6.70 4.59 -0.62
C LEU A 194 -6.64 3.79 0.70
N GLU A 195 -5.84 2.73 0.77
CA GLU A 195 -5.82 1.82 1.93
C GLU A 195 -4.94 2.37 3.06
N ASP A 196 -3.70 2.76 2.74
CA ASP A 196 -2.76 3.30 3.71
C ASP A 196 -2.72 4.83 3.63
N LEU A 197 -3.60 5.48 4.39
CA LEU A 197 -3.62 6.94 4.53
C LEU A 197 -2.74 7.36 5.71
N ARG A 198 -1.94 8.40 5.49
CA ARG A 198 -1.09 9.03 6.50
C ARG A 198 -1.67 10.37 6.92
N LEU A 199 -1.60 10.68 8.21
CA LEU A 199 -1.98 11.98 8.73
C LEU A 199 -0.71 12.76 9.07
N ASP A 200 -0.46 13.85 8.35
CA ASP A 200 0.67 14.75 8.59
C ASP A 200 0.18 16.00 9.34
N PHE A 201 0.73 16.25 10.52
CA PHE A 201 0.37 17.39 11.36
C PHE A 201 1.60 17.97 12.07
N ALA A 202 1.56 19.27 12.33
CA ALA A 202 2.63 19.97 13.05
C ALA A 202 2.35 19.96 14.55
N VAL A 203 3.31 19.51 15.35
CA VAL A 203 3.26 19.53 16.81
C VAL A 203 4.18 20.63 17.33
N PRO A 204 3.73 21.52 18.25
CA PRO A 204 4.61 22.45 18.92
C PRO A 204 5.68 21.72 19.75
N GLU A 205 6.91 22.22 19.73
CA GLU A 205 8.09 21.56 20.35
C GLU A 205 7.89 21.24 21.84
N ASP A 206 7.20 22.12 22.59
CA ASP A 206 6.91 21.95 24.02
C ASP A 206 6.21 20.62 24.36
N TYR A 207 5.47 20.04 23.39
CA TYR A 207 4.71 18.81 23.57
C TYR A 207 5.43 17.57 23.01
N LEU A 208 6.56 17.73 22.33
CA LEU A 208 7.28 16.63 21.69
C LEU A 208 7.73 15.56 22.71
N ALA A 209 8.18 15.99 23.89
CA ALA A 209 8.62 15.09 24.96
C ALA A 209 7.48 14.27 25.59
N SER A 210 6.22 14.65 25.37
CA SER A 210 5.04 13.97 25.88
C SER A 210 4.40 12.99 24.88
N LEU A 211 4.87 12.96 23.63
CA LEU A 211 4.39 12.04 22.62
C LEU A 211 5.14 10.71 22.68
N GLN A 212 4.40 9.62 22.57
CA GLN A 212 4.95 8.26 22.48
C GLN A 212 4.61 7.69 21.10
N GLU A 213 5.55 6.94 20.52
CA GLU A 213 5.30 6.21 19.27
C GLU A 213 4.16 5.20 19.48
N GLY A 214 3.21 5.16 18.54
CA GLY A 214 2.04 4.29 18.62
C GLY A 214 0.94 4.76 19.56
N ALA A 215 0.99 6.02 20.03
CA ALA A 215 -0.09 6.59 20.81
C ALA A 215 -1.40 6.62 19.97
N PRO A 216 -2.52 6.07 20.49
CA PRO A 216 -3.77 6.08 19.76
C PRO A 216 -4.27 7.51 19.59
N MET A 217 -4.62 7.87 18.36
CA MET A 217 -5.17 9.18 18.02
C MET A 217 -6.55 9.03 17.39
N THR A 218 -7.45 9.95 17.72
CA THR A 218 -8.72 10.12 17.02
C THR A 218 -8.68 11.38 16.19
N PHE A 219 -9.17 11.29 14.95
CA PHE A 219 -9.28 12.45 14.08
C PHE A 219 -10.61 12.46 13.36
N THR A 220 -11.06 13.66 13.00
CA THR A 220 -12.21 13.89 12.14
C THR A 220 -11.72 14.55 10.86
N THR A 221 -12.46 14.36 9.77
CA THR A 221 -12.14 15.01 8.49
C THR A 221 -13.21 16.03 8.15
N ALA A 222 -12.85 17.14 7.51
CA ALA A 222 -13.83 18.14 7.07
C ALA A 222 -14.89 17.55 6.12
N ALA A 223 -14.53 16.52 5.35
CA ALA A 223 -15.43 15.79 4.47
C ALA A 223 -16.48 14.95 5.24
N ARG A 224 -16.16 14.50 6.46
CA ARG A 224 -17.05 13.72 7.33
C ARG A 224 -16.88 14.14 8.80
N PRO A 225 -17.46 15.27 9.23
CA PRO A 225 -17.27 15.81 10.59
C PRO A 225 -17.95 14.96 11.68
N ALA A 226 -18.90 14.10 11.32
CA ALA A 226 -19.62 13.23 12.26
C ALA A 226 -18.99 11.82 12.40
N GLN A 227 -17.91 11.53 11.68
CA GLN A 227 -17.24 10.24 11.72
C GLN A 227 -15.85 10.40 12.34
N GLU A 228 -15.64 9.75 13.49
CA GLU A 228 -14.32 9.66 14.13
C GLU A 228 -13.56 8.48 13.53
N PHE A 229 -12.32 8.74 13.13
CA PHE A 229 -11.38 7.73 12.66
C PHE A 229 -10.29 7.55 13.72
N THR A 230 -9.89 6.30 13.95
CA THR A 230 -8.79 5.97 14.87
C THR A 230 -7.54 5.66 14.06
N GLY A 231 -6.40 6.19 14.50
CA GLY A 231 -5.07 5.91 13.96
C GLY A 231 -4.04 5.80 15.07
N THR A 232 -2.79 5.58 14.69
CA THR A 232 -1.62 5.48 15.58
C THR A 232 -0.46 6.27 15.01
#